data_AF-A0A2K5KPZ6-F1
#
_entry.id   AF-A0A2K5KPZ6-F1
#
_cell.length_a   1.000
_cell.length_b   1.000
_cell.length_c   1.000
_cell.angle_alpha   90.00
_cell.angle_beta   90.00
_cell.angle_gamma   90.00
#
_symmetry.space_group_name_H-M   'P 1'
#
loop_
_entity.id
_entity.type
_entity.pdbx_description
1 polymer ?
#
loop_
_entity_poly.entity_id
_entity_poly.type
_entity_poly.pdbx_seq_one_letter_code
_entity_poly.pdbx_strand_id
1 'polypeptide(L)'
;MAVQISKKRKFAADGIFKAELNEFLTRELAEDDYSGVEVRVTPTRTEIIILATRTQNVLGEKGRWIQELTAVFVDGLMIHSGDPVNYYVDTAVRHVLFRQGVLGIKVKIMLPWDPTGKIGPKKPLPDHMSIMGPKDEILLTTPISEQKGGKPESPAMPQPVPTA
;
A
#
# COMPACT_ATOMS: atom_id res chain seq x y z
N MET A 1 1.19 6.58 -6.09
CA MET A 1 2.22 7.40 -5.42
C MET A 1 2.63 6.68 -4.16
N ALA A 2 3.92 6.37 -3.95
CA ALA A 2 4.38 5.92 -2.65
C ALA A 2 4.13 7.07 -1.66
N VAL A 3 3.18 6.89 -0.75
CA VAL A 3 2.91 7.89 0.29
C VAL A 3 4.20 8.02 1.09
N GLN A 4 4.87 9.18 1.01
CA GLN A 4 6.03 9.45 1.85
C GLN A 4 5.56 9.59 3.29
N ILE A 5 5.48 8.46 3.98
CA ILE A 5 5.16 8.37 5.39
C ILE A 5 6.43 8.71 6.17
N SER A 6 6.34 9.67 7.08
CA SER A 6 7.45 10.00 7.98
C SER A 6 7.82 8.79 8.82
N LYS A 7 9.11 8.63 9.16
CA LYS A 7 9.58 7.50 9.99
C LYS A 7 8.75 7.33 11.26
N LYS A 8 8.37 8.44 11.92
CA LYS A 8 7.52 8.44 13.11
C LYS A 8 6.14 7.82 12.84
N ARG A 9 5.48 8.20 11.75
CA ARG A 9 4.18 7.64 11.36
C ARG A 9 4.29 6.17 10.95
N LYS A 10 5.40 5.77 10.32
CA LYS A 10 5.65 4.37 9.99
C LYS A 10 5.77 3.52 11.25
N PHE A 11 6.60 3.93 12.22
CA PHE A 11 6.72 3.23 13.50
C PHE A 11 5.40 3.17 14.28
N ALA A 12 4.60 4.23 14.23
CA ALA A 12 3.27 4.24 14.85
C ALA A 12 2.33 3.25 14.15
N ALA A 13 2.28 3.24 12.81
CA ALA A 13 1.45 2.32 12.04
C ALA A 13 1.87 0.85 12.25
N ASP A 14 3.18 0.56 12.20
CA ASP A 14 3.71 -0.78 12.45
C ASP A 14 3.40 -1.26 13.88
N GLY A 15 3.42 -0.33 14.86
CA GLY A 15 3.06 -0.60 16.25
C GLY A 15 1.56 -0.84 16.45
N ILE A 16 0.71 -0.04 15.80
CA ILE A 16 -0.75 -0.22 15.81
C ILE A 16 -1.10 -1.57 15.20
N PHE A 17 -0.53 -1.90 14.04
CA PHE A 17 -0.74 -3.19 13.38
C PHE A 17 -0.34 -4.38 14.27
N LYS A 18 0.82 -4.31 14.94
CA LYS A 18 1.24 -5.36 15.88
C LYS A 18 0.31 -5.47 17.08
N ALA A 19 -0.16 -4.35 17.63
CA ALA A 19 -1.06 -4.34 18.78
C ALA A 19 -2.43 -4.94 18.45
N GLU A 20 -3.00 -4.54 17.31
CA GLU A 20 -4.28 -5.04 16.81
C GLU A 20 -4.20 -6.53 16.48
N LEU A 21 -3.13 -6.97 15.81
CA LEU A 21 -2.87 -8.38 15.54
C LEU A 21 -2.75 -9.18 16.84
N ASN A 22 -2.04 -8.64 17.83
CA ASN A 22 -1.90 -9.31 19.13
C ASN A 22 -3.23 -9.39 19.88
N GLU A 23 -4.05 -8.33 19.86
CA GLU A 23 -5.37 -8.33 20.48
C GLU A 23 -6.29 -9.37 19.85
N PHE A 24 -6.36 -9.39 18.51
CA PHE A 24 -7.15 -10.35 17.75
C PHE A 24 -6.74 -11.79 18.08
N LEU A 25 -5.45 -12.10 18.02
CA LEU A 25 -4.95 -13.45 18.31
C LEU A 25 -5.11 -13.85 19.77
N THR A 26 -4.98 -12.90 20.71
CA THR A 26 -5.20 -13.18 22.14
C THR A 26 -6.65 -13.57 22.40
N ARG A 27 -7.60 -12.95 21.69
CA ARG A 27 -9.03 -13.25 21.84
C ARG A 27 -9.41 -14.56 21.17
N GLU A 28 -8.92 -14.79 19.96
CA GLU A 28 -9.30 -15.96 19.15
C GLU A 28 -8.61 -17.24 19.63
N LEU A 29 -7.34 -17.14 20.05
CA LEU A 29 -6.54 -18.28 20.51
C LEU A 29 -6.42 -18.33 22.05
N ALA A 30 -7.37 -17.70 22.75
CA ALA A 30 -7.42 -17.72 24.22
C ALA A 30 -7.51 -19.15 24.77
N GLU A 31 -8.18 -20.04 24.05
CA GLU A 31 -8.38 -21.46 24.43
C GLU A 31 -7.11 -22.31 24.20
N ASP A 32 -6.21 -21.86 23.34
CA ASP A 32 -5.04 -22.61 22.89
C ASP A 32 -3.72 -22.18 23.54
N ASP A 33 -3.81 -21.41 24.62
CA ASP A 33 -2.68 -20.86 25.38
C ASP A 33 -1.68 -20.13 24.46
N TYR A 34 -2.19 -19.12 23.76
CA TYR A 34 -1.40 -18.17 22.99
C TYR A 34 -0.44 -17.38 23.91
N SER A 35 0.84 -17.32 23.51
CA SER A 35 1.93 -16.69 24.26
C SER A 35 2.39 -15.36 23.65
N GLY A 36 2.16 -15.12 22.36
CA GLY A 36 2.54 -13.88 21.70
C GLY A 36 2.73 -13.99 20.19
N VAL A 37 2.88 -12.84 19.54
CA VAL A 37 3.12 -12.74 18.09
C VAL A 37 4.36 -11.92 17.78
N GLU A 38 5.19 -12.45 16.91
CA GLU A 38 6.36 -11.77 16.37
C GLU A 38 6.15 -11.47 14.89
N VAL A 39 6.19 -10.20 14.51
CA VAL A 39 6.03 -9.75 13.12
C VAL A 39 7.39 -9.34 12.58
N ARG A 40 7.88 -10.08 11.58
CA ARG A 40 9.13 -9.79 10.87
C ARG A 40 8.83 -9.23 9.50
N VAL A 41 9.03 -7.92 9.34
CA VAL A 41 8.79 -7.22 8.08
C VAL A 41 10.08 -7.17 7.26
N THR A 42 10.18 -8.03 6.25
CA THR A 42 11.19 -7.94 5.21
C THR A 42 10.60 -7.19 4.02
N PRO A 43 11.36 -6.35 3.28
CA PRO A 43 10.84 -5.63 2.11
C PRO A 43 10.18 -6.53 1.05
N THR A 44 10.54 -7.81 1.04
CA THR A 44 10.01 -8.82 0.12
C THR A 44 8.90 -9.68 0.73
N ARG A 45 8.84 -9.82 2.07
CA ARG A 45 7.94 -10.73 2.79
C ARG A 45 7.69 -10.26 4.22
N THR A 46 6.43 -10.30 4.66
CA THR A 46 6.09 -10.16 6.08
C THR A 46 5.81 -11.54 6.65
N GLU A 47 6.56 -11.93 7.68
CA GLU A 47 6.38 -13.19 8.40
C GLU A 47 5.71 -12.90 9.74
N ILE A 48 4.61 -13.59 10.03
CA ILE A 48 3.90 -13.52 11.30
C ILE A 48 4.14 -14.84 12.03
N ILE A 49 4.85 -14.78 13.15
CA ILE A 49 5.21 -15.94 13.96
C ILE A 49 4.31 -15.94 15.19
N ILE A 50 3.45 -16.95 15.28
CA ILE A 50 2.54 -17.14 16.41
C ILE A 50 3.23 -18.08 17.40
N LEU A 51 3.41 -17.61 18.63
CA LEU A 51 3.93 -18.38 19.75
C LEU A 51 2.72 -18.86 20.56
N ALA A 52 2.51 -20.17 20.62
CA ALA A 52 1.44 -20.81 21.39
C ALA A 52 1.91 -22.17 21.89
N THR A 53 1.37 -22.65 23.01
CA THR A 53 1.76 -23.97 23.53
C THR A 53 1.08 -25.11 22.77
N ARG A 54 -0.18 -24.92 22.34
CA ARG A 54 -0.98 -25.95 21.63
C ARG A 54 -1.03 -25.70 20.13
N THR A 55 0.12 -25.82 19.48
CA THR A 55 0.27 -25.57 18.03
C THR A 55 -0.66 -26.40 17.13
N GLN A 56 -1.14 -27.57 17.57
CA GLN A 56 -2.08 -28.39 16.80
C GLN A 56 -3.49 -27.78 16.72
N ASN A 57 -3.96 -27.16 17.80
CA ASN A 57 -5.28 -26.52 17.80
C ASN A 57 -5.23 -25.19 17.03
N VAL A 58 -4.15 -24.42 17.19
CA VAL A 58 -3.90 -23.19 16.42
C VAL A 58 -3.82 -23.47 14.91
N LEU A 59 -3.29 -24.65 14.54
CA LEU A 59 -3.29 -25.11 13.15
C LEU A 59 -4.70 -25.54 12.70
N GLY A 60 -5.50 -26.05 13.63
CA GLY A 60 -6.83 -26.62 13.42
C GLY A 60 -6.78 -27.96 12.68
N GLU A 61 -7.96 -28.50 12.34
CA GLU A 61 -8.05 -29.73 11.54
C GLU A 61 -7.36 -29.53 10.18
N LYS A 62 -6.25 -30.25 9.97
CA LYS A 62 -5.44 -30.23 8.73
C LYS A 62 -4.97 -28.84 8.28
N GLY A 63 -4.76 -27.89 9.19
CA GLY A 63 -4.33 -26.54 8.80
C GLY A 63 -5.46 -25.64 8.30
N ARG A 64 -6.73 -26.04 8.47
CA ARG A 64 -7.87 -25.24 8.04
C ARG A 64 -7.93 -23.90 8.78
N TRP A 65 -7.65 -23.89 10.08
CA TRP A 65 -7.74 -22.67 10.88
C TRP A 65 -6.65 -21.67 10.49
N ILE A 66 -5.41 -22.11 10.26
CA ILE A 66 -4.35 -21.21 9.75
C ILE A 66 -4.67 -20.67 8.35
N GLN A 67 -5.36 -21.46 7.52
CA GLN A 67 -5.83 -21.01 6.20
C GLN A 67 -6.95 -19.98 6.32
N GLU A 68 -7.90 -20.17 7.23
CA GLU A 68 -8.98 -19.21 7.52
C GLU A 68 -8.40 -17.92 8.09
N LEU A 69 -7.45 -18.00 9.03
CA LEU A 69 -6.69 -16.85 9.54
C LEU A 69 -5.97 -16.13 8.40
N THR A 70 -5.26 -16.86 7.54
CA THR A 70 -4.58 -16.28 6.36
C THR A 70 -5.56 -15.65 5.36
N ALA A 71 -6.76 -16.22 5.21
CA ALA A 71 -7.81 -15.70 4.33
C ALA A 71 -8.43 -14.42 4.88
N VAL A 72 -8.57 -14.29 6.20
CA VAL A 72 -8.97 -13.03 6.86
C VAL A 72 -7.93 -11.93 6.61
N PHE A 73 -6.66 -12.29 6.39
CA PHE A 73 -5.60 -11.35 5.96
C PHE A 73 -5.60 -11.04 4.45
N VAL A 74 -6.55 -11.54 3.66
CA VAL A 74 -6.80 -11.04 2.28
C VAL A 74 -7.50 -9.69 2.39
N ASP A 75 -6.70 -8.67 2.67
CA ASP A 75 -7.15 -7.28 2.69
C ASP A 75 -6.76 -6.59 1.37
N GLY A 76 -7.64 -5.73 0.87
CA GLY A 76 -7.44 -4.93 -0.33
C GLY A 76 -7.93 -5.53 -1.65
N LEU A 77 -7.64 -4.82 -2.75
CA LEU A 77 -8.02 -5.20 -4.11
C LEU A 77 -7.09 -6.31 -4.62
N MET A 78 -7.66 -7.38 -5.21
CA MET A 78 -6.90 -8.48 -5.82
C MET A 78 -7.46 -8.81 -7.20
N ILE A 79 -6.63 -8.69 -8.24
CA ILE A 79 -7.04 -8.97 -9.62
C ILE A 79 -6.79 -10.44 -9.96
N HIS A 80 -7.78 -11.08 -10.59
CA HIS A 80 -7.76 -12.51 -10.88
C HIS A 80 -7.74 -12.83 -12.39
N SER A 81 -8.04 -11.84 -13.24
CA SER A 81 -8.30 -12.03 -14.67
C SER A 81 -7.60 -10.96 -15.52
N GLY A 82 -7.29 -11.32 -16.77
CA GLY A 82 -6.68 -10.45 -17.77
C GLY A 82 -5.16 -10.41 -17.73
N ASP A 83 -4.57 -9.69 -18.70
CA ASP A 83 -3.12 -9.44 -18.78
C ASP A 83 -2.55 -8.79 -17.50
N PRO A 84 -3.27 -7.90 -16.78
CA PRO A 84 -2.79 -7.28 -15.53
C PRO A 84 -2.26 -8.24 -14.48
N VAL A 85 -2.79 -9.45 -14.41
CA VAL A 85 -2.37 -10.46 -13.44
C VAL A 85 -0.88 -10.78 -13.57
N ASN A 86 -0.35 -10.82 -14.78
CA ASN A 86 1.03 -11.26 -15.03
C ASN A 86 2.10 -10.30 -14.50
N TYR A 87 1.76 -9.02 -14.36
CA TYR A 87 2.70 -7.99 -13.90
C TYR A 87 2.31 -7.42 -12.53
N TYR A 88 1.02 -7.37 -12.19
CA TYR A 88 0.58 -6.89 -10.89
C TYR A 88 0.55 -7.95 -9.81
N VAL A 89 0.43 -9.23 -10.13
CA VAL A 89 0.24 -10.29 -9.14
C VAL A 89 1.46 -11.19 -9.13
N ASP A 90 2.25 -11.11 -8.07
CA ASP A 90 3.31 -12.09 -7.81
C ASP A 90 2.69 -13.31 -7.11
N THR A 91 2.98 -14.50 -7.61
CA THR A 91 2.43 -15.75 -7.07
C THR A 91 3.55 -16.69 -6.67
N ALA A 92 3.48 -17.18 -5.43
CA ALA A 92 4.44 -18.14 -4.90
C ALA A 92 3.71 -19.36 -4.35
N VAL A 93 4.05 -20.54 -4.87
CA VAL A 93 3.60 -21.83 -4.34
C VAL A 93 4.75 -22.50 -3.62
N ARG A 94 4.54 -22.95 -2.39
CA ARG A 94 5.52 -23.72 -1.62
C ARG A 94 4.83 -24.88 -0.94
N HIS A 95 5.55 -25.99 -0.81
CA HIS A 95 5.05 -27.20 -0.17
C HIS A 95 5.77 -27.36 1.16
N VAL A 96 5.01 -27.51 2.23
CA VAL A 96 5.50 -27.79 3.57
C VAL A 96 5.20 -29.26 3.86
N LEU A 97 6.25 -30.01 4.18
CA LEU A 97 6.15 -31.41 4.56
C LEU A 97 5.75 -31.50 6.04
N PHE A 98 4.65 -32.19 6.31
CA PHE A 98 4.20 -32.58 7.63
C PHE A 98 4.31 -34.09 7.80
N ARG A 99 4.28 -34.55 9.05
CA ARG A 99 4.28 -35.99 9.36
C ARG A 99 3.03 -36.73 8.83
N GLN A 100 1.93 -36.00 8.60
CA GLN A 100 0.67 -36.52 8.04
C GLN A 100 0.53 -36.35 6.51
N GLY A 101 1.46 -35.68 5.84
CA GLY A 101 1.35 -35.41 4.39
C GLY A 101 2.01 -34.11 3.96
N VAL A 102 1.65 -33.59 2.79
CA VAL A 102 2.22 -32.36 2.21
C VAL A 102 1.16 -31.26 2.17
N LEU A 103 1.44 -30.10 2.77
CA LEU A 103 0.59 -28.91 2.73
C LEU A 103 1.13 -27.91 1.69
N GLY A 104 0.32 -27.57 0.70
CA GLY A 104 0.64 -26.52 -0.27
C GLY A 104 0.22 -25.14 0.26
N ILE A 105 1.17 -24.22 0.38
CA ILE A 105 0.95 -22.80 0.67
C ILE A 105 1.06 -22.05 -0.66
N LYS A 106 -0.01 -21.35 -1.07
CA LYS A 106 -0.03 -20.49 -2.25
C LYS A 106 -0.31 -19.06 -1.82
N VAL A 107 0.69 -18.19 -1.98
CA VAL A 107 0.58 -16.76 -1.68
C VAL A 107 0.44 -16.00 -2.99
N LYS A 108 -0.51 -15.06 -3.04
CA LYS A 108 -0.66 -14.07 -4.10
C LYS A 108 -0.48 -12.68 -3.51
N ILE A 109 0.42 -11.88 -4.07
CA ILE A 109 0.68 -10.50 -3.62
C ILE A 109 0.40 -9.56 -4.79
N MET A 110 -0.50 -8.60 -4.59
CA MET A 110 -0.76 -7.54 -5.57
C MET A 110 0.21 -6.38 -5.34
N LEU A 111 1.02 -6.08 -6.34
CA LEU A 111 2.03 -5.03 -6.34
C LEU A 111 1.36 -3.66 -6.56
N PRO A 112 1.82 -2.58 -5.88
CA PRO A 112 1.30 -1.24 -6.13
C PRO A 112 1.81 -0.69 -7.46
N TRP A 113 0.97 0.07 -8.17
CA TRP A 113 1.40 0.80 -9.36
C TRP A 113 2.42 1.90 -8.99
N ASP A 114 3.59 1.88 -9.63
CA ASP A 114 4.64 2.86 -9.44
C ASP A 114 5.17 3.35 -10.81
N PRO A 115 5.04 4.65 -11.14
CA PRO A 115 5.57 5.19 -12.40
C PRO A 115 7.09 5.05 -12.52
N THR A 116 7.80 4.91 -11.39
CA THR A 116 9.26 4.73 -11.36
C THR A 116 9.69 3.31 -11.75
N GLY A 117 8.81 2.32 -11.57
CA GLY A 117 9.07 0.92 -11.89
C GLY A 117 10.06 0.21 -10.97
N LYS A 118 10.26 0.69 -9.74
CA LYS A 118 11.21 0.09 -8.79
C LYS A 118 10.60 -1.04 -7.97
N ILE A 119 9.34 -0.88 -7.60
CA ILE A 119 8.61 -1.79 -6.68
C ILE A 119 7.47 -2.51 -7.41
N GLY A 120 6.90 -1.91 -8.46
CA GLY A 120 5.79 -2.48 -9.20
C GLY A 120 5.77 -2.08 -10.68
N PRO A 121 4.72 -2.47 -11.41
CA PRO A 121 4.62 -2.23 -12.84
C PRO A 121 4.56 -0.74 -13.19
N LYS A 122 5.26 -0.35 -14.25
CA LYS A 122 5.19 1.01 -14.80
C LYS A 122 3.85 1.30 -15.48
N LYS A 123 3.27 0.28 -16.13
CA LYS A 123 1.98 0.40 -16.83
C LYS A 123 0.87 0.47 -15.78
N PRO A 124 0.01 1.50 -15.78
CA PRO A 124 -1.14 1.58 -14.88
C PRO A 124 -2.17 0.49 -15.20
N LEU A 125 -3.11 0.32 -14.27
CA LEU A 125 -4.28 -0.52 -14.51
C LEU A 125 -5.07 0.02 -15.70
N PRO A 126 -5.58 -0.84 -16.60
CA PRO A 126 -6.33 -0.41 -17.78
C PRO A 126 -7.54 0.46 -17.44
N ASP A 127 -8.15 0.20 -16.29
CA ASP A 127 -9.37 0.88 -15.83
C ASP A 127 -9.07 2.18 -15.06
N HIS A 128 -7.80 2.45 -14.74
CA HIS A 128 -7.40 3.61 -13.94
C HIS A 128 -7.10 4.81 -14.85
N MET A 129 -8.08 5.70 -15.00
CA MET A 129 -7.97 6.97 -15.73
C MET A 129 -7.57 8.10 -14.77
N SER A 130 -6.51 8.85 -15.09
CA SER A 130 -6.13 10.05 -14.34
C SER A 130 -6.67 11.29 -15.04
N ILE A 131 -7.69 11.92 -14.45
CA ILE A 131 -8.25 13.17 -14.95
C ILE A 131 -7.40 14.31 -14.40
N MET A 132 -6.69 15.03 -15.27
CA MET A 132 -5.98 16.25 -14.87
C MET A 132 -6.99 17.37 -14.66
N GLY A 133 -6.84 18.08 -13.54
CA GLY A 133 -7.61 19.30 -13.31
C GLY A 133 -7.34 20.34 -14.39
N PRO A 134 -8.36 21.13 -14.78
CA PRO A 134 -8.18 22.22 -15.73
C PRO A 134 -7.09 23.15 -15.21
N LYS A 135 -6.22 23.61 -16.11
CA LYS A 135 -5.21 24.60 -15.76
C LYS A 135 -5.94 25.92 -15.51
N ASP A 136 -5.60 26.63 -14.43
CA ASP A 136 -6.20 27.93 -14.14
C ASP A 136 -5.88 28.90 -15.28
N GLU A 137 -6.87 29.11 -16.16
CA GLU A 137 -6.82 30.12 -17.19
C GLU A 137 -7.09 31.47 -16.53
N ILE A 138 -6.06 32.29 -16.47
CA ILE A 138 -6.19 33.68 -16.02
C ILE A 138 -7.08 34.36 -17.07
N LEU A 139 -8.27 34.80 -16.68
CA LEU A 139 -9.14 35.57 -17.58
C LEU A 139 -8.39 36.84 -18.00
N LEU A 140 -8.00 36.90 -19.27
CA LEU A 140 -7.41 38.10 -19.86
C LEU A 140 -8.51 39.15 -19.95
N THR A 141 -8.56 40.05 -18.96
CA THR A 141 -9.54 41.15 -18.89
C THR A 141 -9.23 42.27 -19.87
N THR A 142 -8.03 42.28 -20.48
CA THR A 142 -7.62 43.28 -21.46
C THR A 142 -6.79 42.64 -22.57
N PRO A 143 -6.91 43.11 -23.83
CA PRO A 143 -6.08 42.63 -24.93
C PRO A 143 -4.61 43.06 -24.70
N ILE A 144 -3.76 42.10 -24.38
CA ILE A 144 -2.30 42.27 -24.31
C ILE A 144 -1.66 41.84 -25.62
N SER A 145 -0.85 42.71 -26.21
CA SER A 145 0.00 42.38 -27.36
C SER A 145 1.38 41.95 -26.85
N GLU A 146 1.71 40.67 -26.96
CA GLU A 146 3.03 40.16 -26.60
C GLU A 146 3.98 40.29 -27.80
N GLN A 147 4.70 41.42 -27.89
CA GLN A 147 5.75 41.59 -28.89
C GLN A 147 7.00 40.79 -28.49
N LYS A 148 7.16 39.62 -29.11
CA LYS A 148 8.38 38.82 -29.00
C LYS A 148 9.53 39.54 -29.72
N GLY A 149 10.25 40.39 -28.98
CA GLY A 149 11.45 41.10 -29.46
C GLY A 149 11.78 42.45 -28.82
N GLY A 150 11.07 42.92 -27.80
CA GLY A 150 11.35 44.21 -27.12
C GLY A 150 12.12 44.07 -25.81
N LYS A 151 13.16 44.90 -25.62
CA LYS A 151 14.05 44.97 -24.43
C LYS A 151 13.25 45.36 -23.15
N PRO A 152 13.60 44.86 -21.95
CA PRO A 152 12.75 45.02 -20.77
C PRO A 152 12.80 46.45 -20.21
N GLU A 153 11.62 47.06 -19.97
CA GLU A 153 11.49 48.33 -19.26
C GLU A 153 10.86 48.11 -17.87
N SER A 154 11.41 48.83 -16.89
CA SER A 154 11.27 48.64 -15.43
C SER A 154 9.89 49.07 -14.88
N PRO A 155 9.43 48.56 -13.71
CA PRO A 155 8.11 48.90 -13.17
C PRO A 155 8.08 50.32 -12.57
N ALA A 156 7.10 51.13 -12.99
CA ALA A 156 6.87 52.48 -12.48
C ALA A 156 6.17 52.47 -11.10
N MET A 157 6.69 53.25 -10.15
CA MET A 157 6.13 53.50 -8.81
C MET A 157 4.81 54.30 -8.85
N PRO A 158 3.93 54.15 -7.84
CA PRO A 158 2.64 54.86 -7.76
C PRO A 158 2.82 56.34 -7.35
N GLN A 159 2.10 57.25 -8.01
CA GLN A 159 2.07 58.69 -7.71
C GLN A 159 1.08 59.04 -6.58
N PRO A 160 1.36 60.07 -5.74
CA PRO A 160 0.52 60.47 -4.62
C PRO A 160 -0.59 61.45 -5.03
N VAL A 161 -1.73 61.33 -4.33
CA VAL A 161 -2.95 62.17 -4.44
C VAL A 161 -2.71 63.58 -3.90
N PRO A 162 -3.12 64.67 -4.59
CA PRO A 162 -3.18 66.00 -3.99
C PRO A 162 -4.57 66.26 -3.36
N THR A 163 -4.55 66.62 -2.07
CA THR A 163 -5.67 67.18 -1.31
C THR A 163 -5.96 68.62 -1.76
N ALA A 164 -7.25 68.93 -1.93
CA ALA A 164 -7.80 70.28 -1.78
C ALA A 164 -9.07 70.19 -0.93
#